data_AF-A0A1I0GID1-F1
#
_entry.id   AF-A0A1I0GID1-F1
#
_cell.length_a   1.000
_cell.length_b   1.000
_cell.length_c   1.000
_cell.angle_alpha   90.00
_cell.angle_beta   90.00
_cell.angle_gamma   90.00
#
_symmetry.space_group_name_H-M   'P 1'
#
loop_
_entity.id
_entity.type
_entity.pdbx_description
1 polymer ?
#
loop_
_entity_poly.entity_id
_entity_poly.type
_entity_poly.pdbx_seq_one_letter_code
_entity_poly.pdbx_strand_id
1 'polypeptide(L)'
;MKIFSLVFILIFSLAVLPTYAKLADDLNDLVGYTITASKTINRWYDDEKGNDTFEGCDHGRVIVFDDNTSLTCAEYGYQYVSRPTAIILTRKITSKGKSFYDVKMVVGDEIYDMRK
;
A
#
# COMPACT_ATOMS: atom_id res chain seq x y z
N MET A 1 37.86 -12.19 -35.49
CA MET A 1 36.95 -11.08 -35.12
C MET A 1 35.46 -11.45 -35.05
N LYS A 2 34.98 -12.60 -35.56
CA LYS A 2 33.55 -12.99 -35.47
C LYS A 2 33.17 -13.71 -34.16
N ILE A 3 34.11 -14.45 -33.55
CA ILE A 3 33.85 -15.28 -32.35
C ILE A 3 33.71 -14.42 -31.08
N PHE A 4 34.53 -13.38 -30.92
CA PHE A 4 34.41 -12.44 -29.79
C PHE A 4 33.08 -11.68 -29.78
N SER A 5 32.49 -11.42 -30.96
CA SER A 5 31.18 -10.76 -31.08
C SER A 5 30.01 -11.69 -30.73
N LEU A 6 30.16 -13.01 -30.93
CA LEU A 6 29.15 -14.01 -30.59
C LEU A 6 29.06 -14.25 -29.07
N VAL A 7 30.19 -14.21 -28.37
CA VAL A 7 30.25 -14.36 -26.91
C VAL A 7 29.56 -13.18 -26.19
N PHE A 8 29.71 -11.97 -26.73
CA PHE A 8 29.10 -10.77 -26.13
C PHE A 8 27.56 -10.78 -26.24
N ILE A 9 27.02 -11.34 -27.33
CA ILE A 9 25.56 -11.51 -27.52
C ILE A 9 25.01 -12.57 -26.55
N LEU A 10 25.75 -13.67 -26.33
CA LEU A 10 25.33 -14.75 -25.44
C LEU A 10 25.26 -14.29 -23.96
N ILE A 11 26.18 -13.44 -23.52
CA ILE A 11 26.19 -12.89 -22.16
C ILE A 11 25.04 -11.90 -21.94
N PHE A 12 24.67 -11.13 -22.96
CA PHE A 12 23.55 -10.17 -22.85
C PHE A 12 22.18 -10.88 -22.77
N SER A 13 22.04 -12.07 -23.36
CA SER A 13 20.81 -12.88 -23.26
C SER A 13 20.57 -13.54 -21.89
N LEU A 14 21.58 -13.62 -21.01
CA LEU A 14 21.40 -14.16 -19.65
C LEU A 14 20.93 -13.12 -18.62
N ALA A 15 20.81 -11.85 -19.01
CA ALA A 15 20.39 -10.75 -18.12
C ALA A 15 18.88 -10.46 -18.20
N VAL A 16 18.05 -11.40 -18.65
CA VAL A 16 16.59 -11.29 -18.49
C VAL A 16 16.26 -11.52 -17.01
N LEU A 17 16.21 -10.41 -16.25
CA LEU A 17 15.67 -10.44 -14.90
C LEU A 17 14.22 -10.91 -14.97
N PRO A 18 13.81 -11.94 -14.21
CA PRO A 18 12.42 -12.32 -14.13
C PRO A 18 11.64 -11.15 -13.51
N THR A 19 10.79 -10.51 -14.32
CA THR A 19 9.78 -9.59 -13.81
C THR A 19 8.67 -10.40 -13.20
N TYR A 20 8.65 -10.55 -11.89
CA TYR A 20 7.52 -11.16 -11.19
C TYR A 20 6.32 -10.23 -11.27
N ALA A 21 5.15 -10.77 -11.61
CA ALA A 21 3.90 -10.03 -11.68
C ALA A 21 3.35 -9.77 -10.27
N LYS A 22 4.11 -9.03 -9.44
CA LYS A 22 3.81 -8.75 -8.04
C LYS A 22 2.42 -8.12 -7.85
N LEU A 23 1.97 -7.29 -8.80
CA LEU A 23 0.66 -6.65 -8.73
C LEU A 23 -0.50 -7.63 -8.65
N ALA A 24 -0.46 -8.73 -9.40
CA ALA A 24 -1.56 -9.70 -9.39
C ALA A 24 -1.65 -10.42 -8.04
N ASP A 25 -0.49 -10.73 -7.46
CA ASP A 25 -0.38 -11.35 -6.13
C ASP A 25 -0.89 -10.38 -5.04
N ASP A 26 -0.42 -9.12 -5.04
CA ASP A 26 -0.85 -8.09 -4.08
C ASP A 26 -2.36 -7.81 -4.16
N LEU A 27 -2.93 -7.77 -5.38
CA LEU A 27 -4.37 -7.56 -5.59
C LEU A 27 -5.20 -8.80 -5.23
N ASN A 28 -4.64 -10.01 -5.34
CA ASN A 28 -5.36 -11.23 -4.98
C ASN A 28 -5.73 -11.25 -3.49
N ASP A 29 -4.91 -10.65 -2.63
CA ASP A 29 -5.19 -10.51 -1.20
C ASP A 29 -6.35 -9.55 -0.89
N LEU A 30 -6.77 -8.75 -1.89
CA LEU A 30 -7.89 -7.83 -1.82
C LEU A 30 -9.20 -8.43 -2.34
N VAL A 31 -9.25 -9.71 -2.71
CA VAL A 31 -10.50 -10.34 -3.17
C VAL A 31 -11.59 -10.23 -2.09
N GLY A 32 -12.76 -9.72 -2.49
CA GLY A 32 -13.92 -9.48 -1.63
C GLY A 32 -13.92 -8.11 -0.93
N TYR A 33 -12.87 -7.32 -1.09
CA TYR A 33 -12.89 -5.91 -0.70
C TYR A 33 -13.62 -5.05 -1.73
N THR A 34 -14.20 -3.95 -1.26
CA THR A 34 -14.82 -2.92 -2.11
C THR A 34 -14.16 -1.58 -1.84
N ILE A 35 -13.86 -0.81 -2.89
CA ILE A 35 -13.45 0.59 -2.76
C ILE A 35 -14.63 1.37 -2.21
N THR A 36 -14.45 1.97 -1.03
CA THR A 36 -15.48 2.74 -0.33
C THR A 36 -15.23 4.23 -0.32
N ALA A 37 -13.98 4.65 -0.52
CA ALA A 37 -13.62 6.05 -0.67
C ALA A 37 -12.28 6.21 -1.40
N SER A 38 -12.09 7.39 -1.99
CA SER A 38 -10.82 7.90 -2.47
C SER A 38 -10.61 9.27 -1.82
N LYS A 39 -9.51 9.46 -1.10
CA LYS A 39 -9.26 10.67 -0.29
C LYS A 39 -7.83 11.14 -0.44
N THR A 40 -7.60 12.43 -0.21
CA THR A 40 -6.23 12.97 -0.11
C THR A 40 -5.79 12.95 1.35
N ILE A 41 -4.58 12.43 1.61
CA ILE A 41 -3.97 12.48 2.94
C ILE A 41 -3.53 13.92 3.21
N ASN A 42 -4.00 14.48 4.32
CA ASN A 42 -3.68 15.85 4.74
C ASN A 42 -2.48 15.86 5.69
N ARG A 43 -2.51 14.98 6.68
CA ARG A 43 -1.47 14.87 7.72
C ARG A 43 -1.57 13.54 8.44
N TRP A 44 -0.54 13.22 9.22
CA TRP A 44 -0.58 12.13 10.19
C TRP A 44 -0.05 12.59 11.54
N TYR A 45 -0.38 11.85 12.58
CA TYR A 45 0.22 12.02 13.91
C TYR A 45 0.23 10.71 14.68
N ASP A 46 1.19 10.57 15.60
CA ASP A 46 1.29 9.52 16.60
C ASP A 46 1.66 10.16 17.95
N ASP A 47 2.02 9.34 18.96
CA ASP A 47 2.34 9.84 20.30
C ASP A 47 3.63 10.68 20.34
N GLU A 48 4.49 10.58 19.31
CA GLU A 48 5.81 11.22 19.27
C GLU A 48 5.83 12.44 18.35
N LYS A 49 5.17 12.37 17.20
CA LYS A 49 5.32 13.34 16.11
C LYS A 49 4.06 13.46 15.23
N GLY A 50 4.08 14.45 14.33
CA GLY A 50 3.08 14.62 13.28
C GLY A 50 3.60 15.49 12.14
N ASN A 51 3.13 15.21 10.92
CA ASN A 51 3.61 15.88 9.71
C ASN A 51 2.50 15.92 8.64
N ASP A 52 2.60 16.84 7.68
CA ASP A 52 1.73 16.91 6.49
C ASP A 52 2.18 16.00 5.34
N THR A 53 3.44 15.60 5.38
CA THR A 53 4.02 14.66 4.41
C THR A 53 3.81 13.24 4.92
N PHE A 54 3.18 12.40 4.10
CA PHE A 54 2.89 11.01 4.48
C PHE A 54 4.21 10.24 4.60
N GLU A 55 4.43 9.66 5.78
CA GLU A 55 5.63 8.88 6.16
C GLU A 55 5.31 7.39 6.34
N GLY A 56 4.21 6.91 5.76
CA GLY A 56 3.74 5.54 5.95
C GLY A 56 3.01 5.34 7.28
N CYS A 57 2.85 4.08 7.65
CA CYS A 57 2.24 3.63 8.89
C CYS A 57 3.29 3.24 9.93
N ASP A 58 3.12 3.75 11.14
CA ASP A 58 3.60 3.11 12.37
C ASP A 58 2.37 2.62 13.14
N HIS A 59 2.52 1.56 13.95
CA HIS A 59 1.38 1.01 14.67
C HIS A 59 0.73 2.07 15.57
N GLY A 60 -0.58 2.28 15.42
CA GLY A 60 -1.31 3.31 16.17
C GLY A 60 -1.26 4.73 15.58
N ARG A 61 -0.44 4.96 14.55
CA ARG A 61 -0.42 6.24 13.82
C ARG A 61 -1.79 6.56 13.24
N VAL A 62 -2.23 7.80 13.41
CA VAL A 62 -3.48 8.31 12.86
C VAL A 62 -3.21 9.05 11.55
N ILE A 63 -3.84 8.60 10.48
CA ILE A 63 -3.84 9.24 9.16
C ILE A 63 -5.10 10.08 9.04
N VAL A 64 -4.95 11.38 8.77
CA VAL A 64 -6.05 12.35 8.64
C VAL A 64 -6.18 12.76 7.18
N PHE A 65 -7.40 12.68 6.65
CA PHE A 65 -7.72 13.07 5.28
C PHE A 65 -8.20 14.53 5.20
N ASP A 66 -8.27 15.09 3.99
CA ASP A 66 -8.71 16.48 3.76
C ASP A 66 -10.16 16.75 4.21
N ASP A 67 -11.01 15.73 4.30
CA ASP A 67 -12.37 15.83 4.83
C ASP A 67 -12.45 15.69 6.37
N ASN A 68 -11.31 15.76 7.06
CA ASN A 68 -11.13 15.59 8.51
C ASN A 68 -11.54 14.22 9.07
N THR A 69 -11.85 13.24 8.22
CA THR A 69 -11.95 11.85 8.68
C THR A 69 -10.56 11.25 8.87
N SER A 70 -10.49 10.13 9.58
CA SER A 70 -9.22 9.46 9.85
C SER A 70 -9.31 7.94 9.84
N LEU A 71 -8.15 7.32 9.72
CA LEU A 71 -7.92 5.89 9.97
C LEU A 71 -6.68 5.73 10.87
N THR A 72 -6.65 4.67 11.65
CA THR A 72 -5.50 4.33 12.51
C THR A 72 -4.76 3.13 11.94
N CYS A 73 -3.45 3.24 11.76
CA CYS A 73 -2.60 2.16 11.26
C CYS A 73 -2.63 0.95 12.21
N ALA A 74 -2.84 -0.24 11.66
CA ALA A 74 -2.84 -1.52 12.38
C ALA A 74 -1.54 -2.32 12.21
N GLU A 75 -0.63 -1.79 11.40
CA GLU A 75 0.64 -2.39 11.00
C GLU A 75 1.74 -1.33 10.87
N TYR A 76 2.94 -1.76 10.49
CA TYR A 76 4.07 -0.90 10.13
C TYR A 76 4.32 -0.97 8.62
N GLY A 77 4.63 0.16 8.01
CA GLY A 77 5.07 0.22 6.62
C GLY A 77 5.53 1.62 6.26
N TYR A 78 6.67 1.74 5.60
CA TYR A 78 7.31 3.03 5.35
C TYR A 78 7.07 3.49 3.91
N GLN A 79 6.68 4.75 3.75
CA GLN A 79 6.59 5.40 2.44
C GLN A 79 6.73 6.90 2.62
N TYR A 80 7.39 7.60 1.70
CA TYR A 80 7.53 9.05 1.78
C TYR A 80 6.91 9.72 0.55
N VAL A 81 5.69 10.26 0.70
CA VAL A 81 4.99 10.96 -0.39
C VAL A 81 4.26 12.18 0.15
N SER A 82 4.37 13.31 -0.54
CA SER A 82 3.65 14.53 -0.15
C SER A 82 2.20 14.47 -0.65
N ARG A 83 1.25 14.65 0.29
CA ARG A 83 -0.21 14.71 0.07
C ARG A 83 -0.76 13.66 -0.93
N PRO A 84 -0.46 12.36 -0.77
CA PRO A 84 -0.89 11.35 -1.72
C PRO A 84 -2.40 11.10 -1.67
N THR A 85 -2.91 10.49 -2.74
CA THR A 85 -4.26 9.89 -2.75
C THR A 85 -4.22 8.54 -2.03
N ALA A 86 -5.19 8.31 -1.16
CA ALA A 86 -5.45 7.08 -0.46
C ALA A 86 -6.77 6.47 -0.94
N ILE A 87 -6.73 5.21 -1.38
CA ILE A 87 -7.92 4.42 -1.71
C ILE A 87 -8.28 3.58 -0.49
N ILE A 88 -9.49 3.77 0.04
CA ILE A 88 -9.98 3.03 1.22
C ILE A 88 -10.83 1.85 0.75
N LEU A 89 -10.39 0.65 1.10
CA LEU A 89 -11.12 -0.57 0.83
C LEU A 89 -11.71 -1.14 2.12
N THR A 90 -12.92 -1.69 2.02
CA THR A 90 -13.51 -2.41 3.16
C THR A 90 -14.08 -3.76 2.73
N ARG A 91 -14.04 -4.71 3.67
CA ARG A 91 -14.69 -6.02 3.54
C ARG A 91 -15.45 -6.32 4.81
N LYS A 92 -16.74 -6.66 4.68
CA LYS A 92 -17.56 -7.06 5.82
C LYS A 92 -17.22 -8.49 6.21
N ILE A 93 -16.80 -8.69 7.45
CA ILE A 93 -16.56 -10.01 8.05
C ILE A 93 -17.66 -10.28 9.07
N THR A 94 -18.28 -11.46 8.98
CA THR A 94 -19.30 -11.90 9.95
C THR A 94 -18.78 -13.11 10.68
N SER A 95 -18.67 -13.00 12.01
CA SER A 95 -18.25 -14.10 12.89
C SER A 95 -19.11 -14.13 14.13
N LYS A 96 -19.61 -15.32 14.49
CA LYS A 96 -20.47 -15.54 15.67
C LYS A 96 -21.65 -14.55 15.78
N GLY A 97 -22.28 -14.23 14.65
CA GLY A 97 -23.42 -13.30 14.58
C GLY A 97 -23.08 -11.82 14.72
N LYS A 98 -21.79 -11.46 14.87
CA LYS A 98 -21.31 -10.07 14.85
C LYS A 98 -20.67 -9.75 13.50
N SER A 99 -20.96 -8.57 12.98
CA SER A 99 -20.30 -8.06 11.77
C SER A 99 -19.30 -6.97 12.14
N PHE A 100 -18.11 -7.06 11.55
CA PHE A 100 -17.08 -6.04 11.60
C PHE A 100 -16.58 -5.76 10.18
N TYR A 101 -15.89 -4.64 10.01
CA TYR A 101 -15.26 -4.29 8.75
C TYR A 101 -13.75 -4.44 8.89
N ASP A 102 -13.19 -5.20 7.97
CA ASP A 102 -11.77 -5.21 7.67
C ASP A 102 -11.49 -3.99 6.77
N VAL A 103 -10.50 -3.17 7.12
CA VAL A 103 -10.24 -1.89 6.45
C VAL A 103 -8.80 -1.86 5.96
N LYS A 104 -8.62 -1.58 4.68
CA LYS A 104 -7.32 -1.38 4.06
C LYS A 104 -7.23 0.01 3.45
N MET A 105 -6.04 0.58 3.46
CA MET A 105 -5.72 1.83 2.79
C MET A 105 -4.60 1.59 1.79
N VAL A 106 -4.82 1.95 0.53
CA VAL A 106 -3.80 1.86 -0.53
C VAL A 106 -3.28 3.24 -0.83
N VAL A 107 -1.96 3.41 -0.81
CA VAL A 107 -1.28 4.67 -1.13
C VAL A 107 -0.12 4.37 -2.05
N GLY A 108 -0.23 4.74 -3.33
CA GLY A 108 0.74 4.30 -4.33
C GLY A 108 0.55 2.81 -4.63
N ASP A 109 1.62 2.04 -4.52
CA ASP A 109 1.65 0.58 -4.64
C ASP A 109 1.62 -0.15 -3.28
N GLU A 110 1.64 0.60 -2.17
CA GLU A 110 1.61 0.04 -0.82
C GLU A 110 0.18 -0.11 -0.29
N ILE A 111 -0.07 -1.23 0.40
CA ILE A 111 -1.35 -1.59 1.00
C ILE A 111 -1.16 -1.67 2.52
N TYR A 112 -1.95 -0.92 3.28
CA TYR A 112 -1.87 -0.87 4.73
C TYR A 112 -3.12 -1.43 5.41
N ASP A 113 -2.94 -2.26 6.45
CA ASP A 113 -4.00 -2.64 7.38
C ASP A 113 -4.37 -1.48 8.33
N MET A 114 -5.67 -1.20 8.44
CA MET A 114 -6.20 -0.04 9.17
C MET A 114 -7.31 -0.41 10.16
N ARG A 115 -7.53 0.49 11.12
CA ARG A 115 -8.64 0.48 12.07
C ARG A 115 -9.44 1.77 11.93
N LYS A 116 -10.73 1.67 12.24
CA LYS A 116 -11.69 2.77 12.25
C LYS A 116 -12.25 2.97 13.64
#